data_AF-A0A966KXQ5-F1
#
_entry.id   AF-A0A966KXQ5-F1
#
_cell.length_a   1.000
_cell.length_b   1.000
_cell.length_c   1.000
_cell.angle_alpha   90.00
_cell.angle_beta   90.00
_cell.angle_gamma   90.00
#
_symmetry.space_group_name_H-M   'P 1'
#
loop_
_entity.id
_entity.type
_entity.pdbx_description
1 polymer ?
#
loop_
_entity_poly.entity_id
_entity_poly.type
_entity_poly.pdbx_seq_one_letter_code
_entity_poly.pdbx_strand_id
1 'polypeptide(L)'
;MTASGTAGHGDELGAYIDLGSLGAVVVKSLSADPWPGNPAPRVHETPAGMINSVGLQGPGVGFWLENELPAVLATGARVVASIWGTTVEDYERAAAMLAGAPDGVIA
;
A
#
# COMPACT_ATOMS: atom_id res chain seq x y z
N MET A 1 4.73 5.01 12.29
CA MET A 1 4.01 4.49 11.10
C MET A 1 5.03 4.00 10.08
N THR A 2 4.68 3.02 9.26
CA THR A 2 5.53 2.61 8.13
C THR A 2 5.52 3.66 7.04
N ALA A 3 6.52 3.66 6.16
CA ALA A 3 6.45 4.42 4.92
C ALA A 3 5.69 3.61 3.86
N SER A 4 4.97 4.27 2.95
CA SER A 4 4.32 3.59 1.83
C SER A 4 5.35 2.82 1.00
N GLY A 5 5.03 1.58 0.66
CA GLY A 5 5.85 0.75 -0.21
C GLY A 5 7.00 0.01 0.49
N THR A 6 7.17 0.19 1.81
CA THR A 6 8.17 -0.57 2.60
C THR A 6 7.55 -1.70 3.43
N ALA A 7 6.22 -1.80 3.48
CA ALA A 7 5.48 -2.73 4.32
C ALA A 7 4.48 -3.61 3.56
N GLY A 8 4.59 -3.67 2.23
CA GLY A 8 3.66 -4.46 1.41
C GLY A 8 2.29 -3.81 1.25
N HIS A 9 1.30 -4.66 0.95
CA HIS A 9 -0.11 -4.26 0.85
C HIS A 9 -0.98 -4.94 1.92
N GLY A 10 -0.49 -5.99 2.58
CA GLY A 10 -1.18 -6.78 3.58
C GLY A 10 -0.50 -6.70 4.95
N ASP A 11 -0.50 -7.84 5.65
CA ASP A 11 0.05 -8.03 6.99
C ASP A 11 1.43 -8.71 6.97
N GLU A 12 2.19 -8.58 5.88
CA GLU A 12 3.43 -9.34 5.67
C GLU A 12 4.47 -9.09 6.77
N LEU A 13 4.49 -7.89 7.34
CA LEU A 13 5.35 -7.54 8.48
C LEU A 13 4.86 -8.11 9.82
N GLY A 14 3.61 -8.59 9.90
CA GLY A 14 3.00 -9.19 11.09
C GLY A 14 3.73 -10.44 11.59
N ALA A 15 4.50 -11.11 10.72
CA ALA A 15 5.37 -12.21 11.11
C ALA A 15 6.58 -11.78 11.98
N TYR A 16 6.92 -10.50 11.98
CA TYR A 16 8.13 -9.97 12.64
C TYR A 16 7.82 -8.96 13.75
N ILE A 17 6.72 -8.22 13.62
CA ILE A 17 6.29 -7.18 14.55
C ILE A 17 4.79 -7.21 14.76
N ASP A 18 4.32 -6.79 15.93
CA ASP A 18 2.90 -6.57 16.18
C ASP A 18 2.44 -5.29 15.46
N LEU A 19 1.68 -5.44 14.37
CA LEU A 19 1.18 -4.33 13.57
C LEU A 19 0.20 -3.43 14.33
N GLY A 20 -0.56 -3.98 15.28
CA GLY A 20 -1.49 -3.21 16.12
C GLY A 20 -0.78 -2.25 17.08
N SER A 21 0.49 -2.51 17.40
CA SER A 21 1.33 -1.62 18.21
C SER A 21 1.83 -0.38 17.46
N LEU A 22 1.75 -0.37 16.12
CA LEU A 22 2.15 0.76 15.30
C LEU A 22 1.08 1.85 15.33
N GLY A 23 1.50 3.12 15.25
CA GLY A 23 0.54 4.22 15.12
C GLY A 23 -0.34 4.13 13.86
N ALA A 24 0.20 3.56 12.78
CA ALA A 24 -0.52 3.17 11.56
C ALA A 24 0.39 2.34 10.63
N VAL A 25 -0.21 1.52 9.77
CA VAL A 25 0.39 0.88 8.61
C VAL A 25 0.02 1.70 7.36
N VAL A 26 1.03 2.24 6.68
CA VAL A 26 0.85 2.86 5.36
C VAL A 26 1.09 1.80 4.31
N VAL A 27 0.04 1.36 3.62
CA VAL A 27 0.17 0.37 2.55
C VAL A 27 0.84 1.00 1.33
N LYS A 28 1.44 0.15 0.50
CA LYS A 28 2.01 0.57 -0.78
C LYS A 28 0.97 1.29 -1.64
N SER A 29 1.41 2.32 -2.36
CA SER A 29 0.53 3.15 -3.20
C SER A 29 -0.28 2.32 -4.20
N LEU A 30 -1.60 2.49 -4.17
CA LEU A 30 -2.56 1.81 -5.04
C LEU A 30 -3.04 2.74 -6.15
N SER A 31 -3.08 2.24 -7.38
CA SER A 31 -3.86 2.83 -8.47
C SER A 31 -5.27 2.25 -8.48
N ALA A 32 -6.21 2.88 -9.19
CA ALA A 32 -7.56 2.33 -9.34
C ALA A 32 -7.54 0.89 -9.91
N ASP A 33 -6.75 0.70 -10.96
CA ASP A 33 -6.60 -0.56 -11.69
C ASP A 33 -5.24 -1.25 -11.37
N PRO A 34 -5.09 -2.57 -11.62
CA PRO A 34 -3.82 -3.27 -11.42
C PRO A 34 -2.67 -2.66 -12.25
N TRP A 35 -1.48 -2.61 -11.66
CA TRP A 35 -0.29 -2.05 -12.29
C TRP A 35 0.93 -2.97 -12.17
N PRO A 36 1.59 -3.36 -13.28
CA PRO A 36 2.67 -4.36 -13.26
C PRO A 36 3.99 -3.83 -12.69
N GLY A 37 4.18 -2.51 -12.68
CA GLY A 37 5.45 -1.87 -12.37
C GLY A 37 6.53 -2.04 -13.44
N ASN A 38 7.74 -1.57 -13.14
CA ASN A 38 8.85 -1.54 -14.09
C ASN A 38 9.45 -2.94 -14.33
N PRO A 39 10.19 -3.24 -15.41
CA PRO A 39 10.92 -4.50 -15.51
C PRO A 39 12.02 -4.63 -14.43
N ALA A 40 12.43 -5.87 -14.12
CA ALA A 40 13.60 -6.12 -13.27
C ALA A 40 14.92 -5.82 -14.03
N PRO A 41 16.01 -5.43 -13.34
CA PRO A 41 16.17 -5.23 -11.89
C PRO A 41 15.53 -3.93 -11.37
N ARG A 42 14.92 -3.98 -10.18
CA ARG A 42 14.14 -2.87 -9.59
C ARG A 42 14.77 -2.25 -8.32
N VAL A 43 15.77 -2.89 -7.73
CA VAL A 43 16.40 -2.44 -6.49
C VAL A 43 17.91 -2.60 -6.60
N HIS A 44 18.65 -1.67 -6.01
CA HIS A 44 20.11 -1.70 -5.96
C HIS A 44 20.59 -1.11 -4.63
N GLU A 45 21.49 -1.82 -3.96
CA GLU A 45 22.09 -1.34 -2.71
C GLU A 45 23.13 -0.25 -2.98
N THR A 46 23.27 0.68 -2.05
CA THR A 46 24.34 1.69 -2.03
C THR A 46 25.00 1.68 -0.66
N PRO A 47 26.23 2.22 -0.49
CA PRO A 47 26.96 2.14 0.78
C PRO A 47 26.22 2.69 2.01
N ALA A 48 25.18 3.50 1.81
CA ALA A 48 24.37 4.07 2.88
C ALA A 48 22.85 3.96 2.61
N GLY A 49 22.41 2.96 1.82
CA GLY A 49 20.99 2.76 1.57
C GLY A 49 20.70 1.95 0.31
N MET A 50 19.66 2.37 -0.42
CA MET A 50 19.24 1.69 -1.65
C MET A 50 18.59 2.67 -2.64
N ILE A 51 18.70 2.36 -3.92
CA ILE A 51 17.92 2.95 -5.00
C ILE A 51 16.85 1.94 -5.42
N ASN A 52 15.63 2.43 -5.69
CA ASN A 52 14.56 1.59 -6.20
C ASN A 52 13.89 2.22 -7.44
N SER A 53 13.41 1.36 -8.32
CA SER A 53 12.62 1.66 -9.51
C SER A 53 11.52 0.59 -9.64
N VAL A 54 10.76 0.35 -8.56
CA VAL A 54 9.68 -0.65 -8.57
C VAL A 54 8.57 -0.25 -9.55
N GLY A 55 8.36 1.04 -9.75
CA GLY A 55 7.38 1.56 -10.69
C GLY A 55 5.93 1.40 -10.21
N LEU A 56 5.69 1.54 -8.90
CA LEU A 56 4.33 1.56 -8.31
C LEU A 56 3.51 0.29 -8.59
N GLN A 57 4.18 -0.86 -8.70
CA GLN A 57 3.51 -2.16 -8.83
C GLN A 57 2.47 -2.36 -7.72
N GLY A 58 1.25 -2.73 -8.09
CA GLY A 58 0.16 -2.99 -7.15
C GLY A 58 -1.03 -3.70 -7.79
N PRO A 59 -1.89 -4.33 -6.98
CA PRO A 59 -3.03 -5.11 -7.47
C PRO A 59 -4.25 -4.25 -7.84
N GLY A 60 -4.23 -2.95 -7.52
CA GLY A 60 -5.36 -2.04 -7.69
C GLY A 60 -6.25 -1.97 -6.43
N VAL A 61 -6.99 -0.87 -6.28
CA VAL A 61 -7.80 -0.59 -5.08
C VAL A 61 -8.85 -1.67 -4.83
N GLY A 62 -9.58 -2.10 -5.86
CA GLY A 62 -10.68 -3.07 -5.71
C GLY A 62 -10.19 -4.42 -5.17
N PHE A 63 -9.13 -4.97 -5.77
CA PHE A 63 -8.54 -6.23 -5.30
C PHE A 63 -8.01 -6.10 -3.87
N TRP A 64 -7.32 -5.01 -3.56
CA TRP A 64 -6.75 -4.77 -2.24
C TRP A 64 -7.82 -4.72 -1.14
N LEU A 65 -8.91 -3.98 -1.36
CA LEU A 65 -10.04 -3.88 -0.43
C LEU A 65 -10.64 -5.24 -0.09
N GLU A 66 -10.79 -6.10 -1.10
CA GLU A 66 -11.43 -7.41 -0.96
C GLU A 66 -10.51 -8.48 -0.37
N ASN A 67 -9.22 -8.45 -0.71
CA ASN A 67 -8.33 -9.61 -0.50
C ASN A 67 -7.19 -9.35 0.50
N GLU A 68 -6.72 -8.11 0.66
CA GLU A 68 -5.52 -7.81 1.45
C GLU A 68 -5.85 -6.98 2.70
N LEU A 69 -6.72 -5.97 2.57
CA LEU A 69 -7.14 -5.12 3.68
C LEU A 69 -7.71 -5.92 4.89
N PRO A 70 -8.54 -6.97 4.73
CA PRO A 70 -9.10 -7.69 5.87
C PRO A 70 -8.05 -8.25 6.84
N ALA A 71 -6.92 -8.75 6.31
CA ALA A 71 -5.84 -9.28 7.13
C ALA A 71 -5.14 -8.17 7.94
N VAL A 72 -4.91 -7.01 7.32
CA VAL A 72 -4.33 -5.85 8.00
C VAL A 72 -5.23 -5.38 9.13
N LEU A 73 -6.54 -5.24 8.88
CA LEU A 73 -7.50 -4.83 9.89
C LEU A 73 -7.61 -5.83 11.05
N ALA A 74 -7.51 -7.13 10.76
CA ALA A 74 -7.54 -8.17 11.79
C ALA A 74 -6.38 -8.06 12.80
N THR A 75 -5.28 -7.40 12.43
CA THR A 75 -4.16 -7.13 13.36
C THR A 75 -4.46 -6.03 14.38
N GLY A 76 -5.57 -5.29 14.22
CA GLY A 76 -5.90 -4.12 15.04
C GLY A 76 -5.16 -2.84 14.62
N ALA A 77 -4.36 -2.88 13.56
CA ALA A 77 -3.68 -1.71 13.02
C ALA A 77 -4.66 -0.70 12.40
N ARG A 78 -4.34 0.59 12.55
CA ARG A 78 -4.91 1.66 11.72
C ARG A 78 -4.22 1.68 10.37
N VAL A 79 -4.96 1.85 9.29
CA VAL A 79 -4.46 1.77 7.92
C VAL A 79 -4.53 3.13 7.24
N VAL A 80 -3.45 3.50 6.55
CA VAL A 80 -3.41 4.64 5.63
C VAL A 80 -3.23 4.10 4.21
N ALA A 81 -4.24 4.32 3.37
CA ALA A 81 -4.26 3.99 1.96
C ALA A 81 -3.51 5.05 1.16
N SER A 82 -2.27 4.75 0.79
CA SER A 82 -1.57 5.57 -0.19
C SER A 82 -2.17 5.30 -1.58
N ILE A 83 -2.51 6.35 -2.33
CA ILE A 83 -2.97 6.23 -3.73
C ILE A 83 -2.04 6.96 -4.70
N TRP A 84 -2.06 6.54 -5.96
CA TRP A 84 -1.32 7.21 -7.03
C TRP A 84 -2.09 7.16 -8.36
N GLY A 85 -1.71 8.07 -9.26
CA GLY A 85 -2.25 8.19 -10.60
C GLY A 85 -1.31 8.98 -11.52
N THR A 86 -1.50 8.86 -12.83
CA THR A 86 -0.76 9.66 -13.83
C THR A 86 -1.50 10.93 -14.22
N THR A 87 -2.81 10.99 -13.94
CA THR A 87 -3.66 12.16 -14.13
C THR A 87 -4.46 12.46 -12.87
N VAL A 88 -5.13 13.63 -12.84
CA VAL A 88 -6.04 13.98 -11.74
C VAL A 88 -7.20 13.00 -11.66
N GLU A 89 -7.72 12.58 -12.81
CA GLU A 89 -8.82 11.63 -12.92
C GLU A 89 -8.44 10.25 -12.36
N ASP A 90 -7.18 9.82 -12.50
CA ASP A 90 -6.70 8.58 -11.88
C ASP A 90 -6.78 8.65 -10.34
N TYR A 91 -6.35 9.78 -9.77
CA TYR A 91 -6.46 10.03 -8.32
C TYR A 91 -7.90 10.10 -7.87
N GLU A 92 -8.78 10.77 -8.61
CA GLU A 92 -10.21 10.85 -8.33
C GLU A 92 -10.84 9.45 -8.31
N ARG A 93 -10.55 8.62 -9.32
CA ARG A 93 -11.05 7.24 -9.40
C ARG A 93 -10.59 6.41 -8.19
N ALA A 94 -9.31 6.44 -7.86
CA ALA A 94 -8.78 5.68 -6.73
C ALA A 94 -9.38 6.15 -5.39
N ALA A 95 -9.49 7.47 -5.18
CA ALA A 95 -10.10 8.04 -3.99
C ALA A 95 -11.59 7.70 -3.87
N ALA A 96 -12.34 7.77 -4.98
CA ALA A 96 -13.77 7.44 -5.00
C ALA A 96 -14.01 5.96 -4.64
N MET A 97 -13.14 5.05 -5.08
CA MET A 97 -13.22 3.63 -4.70
C MET A 97 -12.97 3.40 -3.20
N LEU A 98 -12.18 4.25 -2.56
CA LEU A 98 -11.89 4.20 -1.11
C LEU A 98 -12.96 4.89 -0.26
N ALA A 99 -13.89 5.64 -0.84
CA ALA A 99 -14.90 6.38 -0.08
C ALA A 99 -15.82 5.47 0.76
N GLY A 100 -15.94 4.19 0.39
CA GLY A 100 -16.68 3.17 1.13
C GLY A 100 -15.80 2.25 1.99
N ALA A 101 -14.52 2.58 2.20
CA ALA A 101 -13.62 1.76 2.99
C ALA A 101 -14.06 1.69 4.47
N PRO A 102 -13.77 0.59 5.18
CA PRO A 102 -14.08 0.46 6.61
C PRO A 102 -13.37 1.50 7.49
N ASP A 103 -13.93 1.81 8.66
CA ASP A 103 -13.39 2.80 9.64
C ASP A 103 -11.92 2.60 10.05
N GLY A 104 -11.39 1.38 9.89
CA GLY A 104 -9.97 1.09 10.14
C GLY A 104 -9.02 1.72 9.13
N VAL A 105 -9.53 2.13 7.95
CA VAL A 105 -8.82 2.94 6.96
C VAL A 105 -9.07 4.41 7.29
N ILE A 106 -8.05 5.10 7.77
CA ILE A 106 -8.17 6.45 8.35
C ILE A 106 -7.74 7.57 7.41
N ALA A 107 -7.11 7.24 6.29
CA ALA A 107 -6.68 8.15 5.23
C ALA A 107 -6.43 7.36 3.94
#